data_AF-A0A511V915-F1
#
_entry.id   AF-A0A511V915-F1
#
_cell.length_a   1.000
_cell.length_b   1.000
_cell.length_c   1.000
_cell.angle_alpha   90.00
_cell.angle_beta   90.00
_cell.angle_gamma   90.00
#
_symmetry.space_group_name_H-M   'P 1'
#
loop_
_entity.id
_entity.type
_entity.pdbx_description
1 polymer ?
#
loop_
_entity_poly.entity_id
_entity_poly.type
_entity_poly.pdbx_seq_one_letter_code
_entity_poly.pdbx_strand_id
1 'polypeptide(L)'
;MKQTDKKRYVSMLLGGAIGIASLLAPLAPAASVAASPVPASSSTWKSTTMNEKTAVRLVTEAVQRLRHVQQGGALQGKISTFMYKGKEYRYLGKDIDTKKEYLAYLQKTFTPSVSEALYKQAGLIVYKGRLAQVNADGGDMRQWGNAQATFVKGAKWNKEYELKIPMGDKTNPSFATVRVKLLYLKGIGWRVATVIK
;
A
#
# COMPACT_ATOMS: atom_id res chain seq x y z
N MET A 1 29.11 75.69 -17.60
CA MET A 1 28.58 76.10 -18.93
C MET A 1 27.40 75.18 -19.22
N LYS A 2 26.16 75.64 -18.97
CA LYS A 2 25.19 76.26 -19.90
C LYS A 2 24.74 75.35 -21.06
N GLN A 3 23.49 74.87 -21.00
CA GLN A 3 22.41 75.04 -22.00
C GLN A 3 21.33 73.95 -21.80
N THR A 4 20.22 74.25 -21.13
CA THR A 4 18.94 74.77 -21.66
C THR A 4 18.08 73.75 -22.40
N ASP A 5 17.08 73.25 -21.67
CA ASP A 5 15.64 73.15 -21.99
C ASP A 5 15.17 73.42 -23.43
N LYS A 6 14.25 72.56 -23.89
CA LYS A 6 13.00 72.98 -24.54
C LYS A 6 11.87 71.95 -24.36
N LYS A 7 10.84 72.40 -23.65
CA LYS A 7 9.50 71.80 -23.49
C LYS A 7 8.77 71.62 -24.83
N ARG A 8 7.77 70.72 -24.90
CA ARG A 8 6.32 71.03 -25.00
C ARG A 8 5.45 69.76 -25.09
N TYR A 9 4.48 69.61 -24.16
CA TYR A 9 3.00 69.48 -24.32
C TYR A 9 2.51 68.06 -24.62
N VAL A 10 1.35 67.53 -24.17
CA VAL A 10 0.27 67.87 -23.22
C VAL A 10 -0.60 66.60 -23.12
N SER A 11 -1.42 66.50 -22.06
CA SER A 11 -2.65 65.69 -21.91
C SER A 11 -2.49 64.34 -21.20
N MET A 12 -2.89 64.21 -19.93
CA MET A 12 -4.27 64.00 -19.43
C MET A 12 -4.73 62.55 -19.67
N LEU A 13 -4.89 61.77 -18.59
CA LEU A 13 -6.17 61.16 -18.18
C LEU A 13 -5.95 60.05 -17.12
N LEU A 14 -6.77 60.18 -16.08
CA LEU A 14 -7.36 59.17 -15.19
C LEU A 14 -6.45 58.22 -14.41
N GLY A 15 -6.43 58.47 -13.10
CA GLY A 15 -6.17 57.45 -12.10
C GLY A 15 -7.18 56.31 -12.19
N GLY A 16 -6.67 55.12 -12.43
CA GLY A 16 -7.37 53.86 -12.23
C GLY A 16 -6.89 53.23 -10.93
N ALA A 17 -7.82 53.08 -9.97
CA ALA A 17 -7.60 52.33 -8.75
C ALA A 17 -7.24 50.87 -9.09
N ILE A 18 -6.04 50.44 -8.71
CA ILE A 18 -5.67 49.01 -8.77
C ILE A 18 -6.30 48.34 -7.55
N GLY A 19 -7.50 47.79 -7.76
CA GLY A 19 -8.11 46.83 -6.86
C GLY A 19 -7.26 45.56 -6.81
N ILE A 20 -6.70 45.27 -5.64
CA ILE A 20 -6.06 44.00 -5.33
C ILE A 20 -7.17 42.94 -5.23
N ALA A 21 -7.49 42.30 -6.35
CA ALA A 21 -8.31 41.09 -6.34
C ALA A 21 -7.48 39.96 -5.71
N SER A 22 -7.71 39.72 -4.42
CA SER A 22 -7.20 38.54 -3.73
C SER A 22 -7.90 37.30 -4.30
N LEU A 23 -7.25 36.63 -5.25
CA LEU A 23 -7.62 35.29 -5.68
C LEU A 23 -7.23 34.29 -4.59
N LEU A 24 -8.10 34.14 -3.59
CA LEU A 24 -8.15 32.92 -2.80
C LEU A 24 -8.68 31.81 -3.71
N ALA A 25 -7.76 31.11 -4.38
CA ALA A 25 -8.08 29.82 -4.95
C ALA A 25 -8.49 28.90 -3.78
N PRO A 26 -9.64 28.21 -3.84
CA PRO A 26 -9.93 27.20 -2.84
C PRO A 26 -8.86 26.11 -2.95
N LEU A 27 -8.18 25.82 -1.84
CA LEU A 27 -7.40 24.60 -1.70
C LEU A 27 -8.33 23.43 -2.04
N ALA A 28 -8.10 22.81 -3.20
CA ALA A 28 -8.68 21.52 -3.49
C ALA A 28 -8.28 20.57 -2.34
N PRO A 29 -9.21 19.82 -1.74
CA PRO A 29 -8.85 18.81 -0.77
C PRO A 29 -7.88 17.84 -1.45
N ALA A 30 -6.74 17.60 -0.80
CA ALA A 30 -5.77 16.60 -1.21
C ALA A 30 -6.51 15.33 -1.60
N ALA A 31 -6.33 14.89 -2.84
CA ALA A 31 -6.89 13.65 -3.32
C ALA A 31 -6.42 12.55 -2.36
N SER A 32 -7.34 12.12 -1.50
CA SER A 32 -7.19 10.90 -0.71
C SER A 32 -6.84 9.81 -1.72
N VAL A 33 -5.63 9.29 -1.61
CA VAL A 33 -5.21 8.10 -2.35
C VAL A 33 -6.04 6.98 -1.78
N ALA A 34 -7.28 6.86 -2.26
CA ALA A 34 -8.24 5.90 -1.80
C ALA A 34 -7.61 4.53 -2.00
N ALA A 35 -7.25 3.90 -0.88
CA ALA A 35 -6.90 2.50 -0.85
C ALA A 35 -7.99 1.76 -1.60
N SER A 36 -7.64 1.11 -2.72
CA SER A 36 -8.59 0.34 -3.50
C SER A 36 -9.34 -0.61 -2.56
N PRO A 37 -10.68 -0.71 -2.67
CA PRO A 37 -11.46 -1.54 -1.76
C PRO A 37 -10.96 -2.97 -1.84
N VAL A 38 -10.47 -3.50 -0.71
CA VAL A 38 -10.07 -4.90 -0.59
C VAL A 38 -11.32 -5.74 -0.82
N PRO A 39 -11.39 -6.55 -1.90
CA PRO A 39 -12.58 -7.37 -2.13
C PRO A 39 -12.73 -8.40 -1.00
N ALA A 40 -13.96 -8.56 -0.53
CA ALA A 40 -14.34 -9.59 0.43
C ALA A 40 -14.01 -10.98 -0.13
N SER A 41 -13.20 -11.76 0.60
CA SER A 41 -12.69 -13.05 0.16
C SER A 41 -13.27 -14.18 1.00
N SER A 42 -13.90 -15.16 0.34
CA SER A 42 -14.01 -16.53 0.86
C SER A 42 -14.11 -17.64 -0.21
N SER A 43 -14.19 -17.35 -1.52
CA SER A 43 -14.34 -18.40 -2.56
C SER A 43 -13.39 -18.31 -3.76
N THR A 44 -12.63 -17.23 -3.94
CA THR A 44 -11.95 -16.92 -5.22
C THR A 44 -10.82 -17.87 -5.61
N TRP A 45 -10.22 -18.59 -4.67
CA TRP A 45 -8.99 -19.39 -4.91
C TRP A 45 -9.21 -20.91 -4.94
N LYS A 46 -10.45 -21.37 -4.98
CA LYS A 46 -10.79 -22.80 -4.94
C LYS A 46 -10.60 -23.53 -6.27
N SER A 47 -10.55 -22.80 -7.39
CA SER A 47 -10.25 -23.37 -8.70
C SER A 47 -8.93 -24.12 -8.67
N THR A 48 -8.91 -25.33 -9.22
CA THR A 48 -7.69 -26.16 -9.33
C THR A 48 -6.74 -25.63 -10.40
N THR A 49 -7.23 -24.84 -11.35
CA THR A 49 -6.40 -24.24 -12.40
C THR A 49 -5.65 -23.03 -11.88
N MET A 50 -4.32 -23.09 -11.94
CA MET A 50 -3.43 -21.99 -11.61
C MET A 50 -2.52 -21.71 -12.81
N ASN A 51 -2.64 -20.49 -13.34
CA ASN A 51 -1.84 -19.94 -14.44
C ASN A 51 -1.25 -18.58 -14.01
N GLU A 52 -0.44 -18.00 -14.88
CA GLU A 52 0.32 -16.76 -14.67
C GLU A 52 -0.59 -15.61 -14.24
N LYS A 53 -1.70 -15.39 -14.96
CA LYS A 53 -2.67 -14.33 -14.63
C LYS A 53 -3.30 -14.53 -13.26
N THR A 54 -3.64 -15.78 -12.92
CA THR A 54 -4.24 -16.11 -11.62
C THR A 54 -3.21 -16.00 -10.50
N ALA A 55 -1.95 -16.38 -10.75
CA ALA A 55 -0.83 -16.24 -9.83
C ALA A 55 -0.59 -14.76 -9.50
N VAL A 56 -0.52 -13.88 -10.50
CA VAL A 56 -0.38 -12.42 -10.30
C VAL A 56 -1.52 -11.88 -9.44
N ARG A 57 -2.77 -12.27 -9.71
CA ARG A 57 -3.92 -11.81 -8.91
C ARG A 57 -3.85 -12.28 -7.45
N LEU A 58 -3.52 -13.56 -7.20
CA LEU A 58 -3.40 -14.09 -5.85
C LEU A 58 -2.27 -13.40 -5.08
N VAL A 59 -1.10 -13.23 -5.71
CA VAL A 59 0.04 -12.56 -5.09
C VAL A 59 -0.26 -11.09 -4.81
N THR A 60 -0.96 -10.41 -5.73
CA THR A 60 -1.40 -9.02 -5.53
C THR A 60 -2.33 -8.91 -4.32
N GLU A 61 -3.34 -9.79 -4.19
CA GLU A 61 -4.20 -9.81 -3.01
C GLU A 61 -3.39 -10.10 -1.73
N ALA A 62 -2.43 -11.03 -1.79
CA ALA A 62 -1.59 -11.39 -0.66
C ALA A 62 -0.75 -10.19 -0.18
N VAL A 63 -0.14 -9.44 -1.11
CA VAL A 63 0.62 -8.24 -0.77
C VAL A 63 -0.27 -7.13 -0.24
N GLN A 64 -1.46 -6.93 -0.81
CA GLN A 64 -2.43 -5.97 -0.27
C GLN A 64 -2.80 -6.29 1.18
N ARG A 65 -3.04 -7.57 1.48
CA ARG A 65 -3.31 -8.03 2.86
C ARG A 65 -2.11 -7.84 3.78
N LEU A 66 -0.90 -8.14 3.30
CA LEU A 66 0.33 -7.92 4.07
C LEU A 66 0.51 -6.42 4.38
N ARG A 67 0.31 -5.55 3.40
CA ARG A 67 0.35 -4.10 3.57
C ARG A 67 -0.68 -3.61 4.58
N HIS A 68 -1.91 -4.11 4.49
CA HIS A 68 -2.98 -3.78 5.43
C HIS A 68 -2.57 -4.05 6.88
N VAL A 69 -2.02 -5.24 7.16
CA VAL A 69 -1.57 -5.56 8.52
C VAL A 69 -0.32 -4.77 8.94
N GLN A 70 0.60 -4.46 8.02
CA GLN A 70 1.76 -3.61 8.29
C GLN A 70 1.36 -2.15 8.59
N GLN A 71 0.27 -1.67 7.98
CA GLN A 71 -0.31 -0.35 8.23
C GLN A 71 -1.14 -0.28 9.53
N GLY A 72 -1.26 -1.40 10.24
CA GLY A 72 -1.99 -1.46 11.50
C GLY A 72 -3.45 -1.88 11.37
N GLY A 73 -3.92 -2.29 10.19
CA GLY A 73 -5.29 -2.77 9.98
C GLY A 73 -6.31 -1.66 9.72
N ALA A 74 -7.60 -1.97 9.91
CA ALA A 74 -8.68 -1.01 9.73
C ALA A 74 -8.79 -0.09 10.96
N LEU A 75 -8.01 0.99 10.95
CA LEU A 75 -8.03 1.99 12.02
C LEU A 75 -9.29 2.86 11.91
N GLN A 76 -10.02 3.02 13.02
CA GLN A 76 -11.21 3.87 13.10
C GLN A 76 -10.94 5.06 14.02
N GLY A 77 -11.23 6.26 13.54
CA GLY A 77 -11.05 7.50 14.33
C GLY A 77 -9.57 7.81 14.62
N LYS A 78 -9.31 8.39 15.80
CA LYS A 78 -7.97 8.79 16.21
C LYS A 78 -7.10 7.56 16.51
N ILE A 79 -5.92 7.49 15.89
CA ILE A 79 -4.94 6.44 16.14
C ILE A 79 -4.53 6.50 17.62
N SER A 80 -4.75 5.39 18.34
CA SER A 80 -4.40 5.27 19.75
C SER A 80 -2.95 4.83 19.89
N THR A 81 -2.09 5.75 20.34
CA THR A 81 -0.66 5.49 20.57
C THR A 81 -0.30 5.46 22.05
N PHE A 82 0.86 4.88 22.38
CA PHE A 82 1.43 4.85 23.73
C PHE A 82 2.96 4.68 23.69
N MET A 83 3.65 5.16 24.73
CA MET A 83 5.08 4.94 24.89
C MET A 83 5.34 3.59 25.59
N TYR A 84 6.24 2.79 25.04
CA TYR A 84 6.71 1.55 25.65
C TYR A 84 8.18 1.32 25.32
N LYS A 85 9.02 1.16 26.36
CA LYS A 85 10.48 0.97 26.22
C LYS A 85 11.14 2.00 25.30
N GLY A 86 10.78 3.28 25.45
CA GLY A 86 11.37 4.38 24.69
C GLY A 86 10.94 4.48 23.23
N LYS A 87 9.96 3.69 22.77
CA LYS A 87 9.38 3.77 21.42
C LYS A 87 7.88 4.07 21.51
N GLU A 88 7.38 4.82 20.54
CA GLU A 88 5.94 4.99 20.36
C GLU A 88 5.36 3.75 19.64
N TYR A 89 4.30 3.20 20.22
CA TYR A 89 3.52 2.11 19.67
C TYR A 89 2.11 2.60 19.33
N ARG A 90 1.47 1.94 18.37
CA ARG A 90 0.04 2.08 18.07
C ARG A 90 -0.65 0.73 18.19
N TYR A 91 -1.88 0.74 18.71
CA TYR A 91 -2.73 -0.45 18.68
C TYR A 91 -3.16 -0.78 17.24
N LEU A 92 -3.37 -2.06 16.96
CA LEU A 92 -3.93 -2.48 15.68
C LEU A 92 -5.44 -2.21 15.62
N GLY A 93 -5.97 -2.24 14.39
CA GLY A 93 -7.39 -2.17 14.08
C GLY A 93 -8.13 -3.40 14.61
N LYS A 94 -9.43 -3.22 14.88
CA LYS A 94 -10.29 -4.26 15.46
C LYS A 94 -10.36 -5.55 14.63
N ASP A 95 -10.11 -5.45 13.33
CA ASP A 95 -10.13 -6.58 12.40
C ASP A 95 -8.93 -7.53 12.56
N ILE A 96 -7.88 -7.10 13.26
CA ILE A 96 -6.63 -7.85 13.48
C ILE A 96 -6.05 -7.63 14.89
N ASP A 97 -6.90 -7.32 15.87
CA ASP A 97 -6.50 -6.85 17.22
C ASP A 97 -5.91 -7.98 18.10
N THR A 98 -6.13 -9.23 17.71
CA THR A 98 -5.56 -10.42 18.36
C THR A 98 -4.71 -11.25 17.40
N LYS A 99 -3.80 -12.09 17.94
CA LYS A 99 -2.99 -13.02 17.12
C LYS A 99 -3.88 -13.89 16.24
N LYS A 100 -5.00 -14.38 16.77
CA LYS A 100 -5.95 -15.23 16.05
C LYS A 100 -6.53 -14.50 14.84
N GLU A 101 -7.01 -13.27 15.02
CA GLU A 101 -7.60 -12.47 13.94
C GLU A 101 -6.56 -12.08 12.90
N TYR A 102 -5.38 -11.65 13.34
CA TYR A 102 -4.25 -11.33 12.48
C TYR A 102 -3.87 -12.51 11.56
N LEU A 103 -3.69 -13.69 12.15
CA LEU A 103 -3.37 -14.90 11.38
C LEU A 103 -4.51 -15.30 10.46
N ALA A 104 -5.75 -15.27 10.94
CA ALA A 104 -6.92 -15.58 10.12
C ALA A 104 -7.04 -14.63 8.91
N TYR A 105 -6.69 -13.36 9.09
CA TYR A 105 -6.69 -12.37 8.02
C TYR A 105 -5.64 -12.68 6.95
N LEU A 106 -4.39 -12.99 7.33
CA LEU A 106 -3.33 -13.37 6.40
C LEU A 106 -3.59 -14.71 5.70
N GLN A 107 -4.12 -15.70 6.43
CA GLN A 107 -4.40 -17.04 5.92
C GLN A 107 -5.48 -17.11 4.82
N LYS A 108 -6.16 -15.99 4.55
CA LYS A 108 -7.02 -15.85 3.36
C LYS A 108 -6.23 -15.98 2.05
N THR A 109 -4.94 -15.63 2.06
CA THR A 109 -4.07 -15.66 0.87
C THR A 109 -2.74 -16.35 1.10
N PHE A 110 -2.23 -16.38 2.33
CA PHE A 110 -1.01 -17.10 2.69
C PHE A 110 -1.30 -18.48 3.28
N THR A 111 -0.33 -19.38 3.20
CA THR A 111 -0.37 -20.64 3.96
C THR A 111 -0.27 -20.36 5.47
N PRO A 112 -0.73 -21.28 6.34
CA PRO A 112 -0.60 -21.12 7.80
C PRO A 112 0.85 -20.90 8.26
N SER A 113 1.80 -21.65 7.70
CA SER A 113 3.22 -21.53 8.04
C SER A 113 3.80 -20.16 7.67
N VAL A 114 3.48 -19.65 6.47
CA VAL A 114 3.91 -18.30 6.04
C VAL A 114 3.24 -17.22 6.88
N SER A 115 1.97 -17.37 7.22
CA SER A 115 1.24 -16.41 8.06
C SER A 115 1.87 -16.30 9.46
N GLU A 116 2.25 -17.42 10.06
CA GLU A 116 2.95 -17.45 11.35
C GLU A 116 4.35 -16.81 11.24
N ALA A 117 5.07 -17.05 10.15
CA ALA A 117 6.37 -16.42 9.91
C ALA A 117 6.26 -14.89 9.80
N LEU A 118 5.27 -14.40 9.04
CA LEU A 118 4.98 -12.97 8.89
C LEU A 118 4.59 -12.32 10.24
N TYR A 119 3.74 -12.99 11.03
CA TYR A 119 3.37 -12.52 12.37
C TYR A 119 4.58 -12.37 13.29
N LYS A 120 5.50 -13.34 13.30
CA LYS A 120 6.74 -13.28 14.09
C LYS A 120 7.66 -12.15 13.64
N GLN A 121 7.76 -11.92 12.33
CA GLN A 121 8.58 -10.85 11.76
C GLN A 121 8.01 -9.45 12.03
N ALA A 122 6.70 -9.33 12.21
CA ALA A 122 6.04 -8.05 12.46
C ALA A 122 6.42 -7.39 13.79
N GLY A 123 7.07 -8.12 14.72
CA GLY A 123 7.58 -7.55 15.98
C GLY A 123 6.47 -7.00 16.88
N LEU A 124 5.26 -7.55 16.77
CA LEU A 124 4.09 -7.12 17.53
C LEU A 124 4.25 -7.43 19.01
N ILE A 125 3.69 -6.57 19.85
CA ILE A 125 3.58 -6.80 21.29
C ILE A 125 2.10 -6.93 21.67
N VAL A 126 1.85 -7.62 22.78
CA VAL A 126 0.55 -7.56 23.47
C VAL A 126 0.67 -6.53 24.57
N TYR A 127 -0.15 -5.49 24.52
CA TYR A 127 -0.23 -4.47 25.54
C TYR A 127 -1.69 -4.27 25.94
N LYS A 128 -1.99 -4.40 27.24
CA LYS A 128 -3.36 -4.35 27.77
C LYS A 128 -4.35 -5.27 27.02
N GLY A 129 -3.89 -6.47 26.68
CA GLY A 129 -4.71 -7.49 26.00
C GLY A 129 -4.88 -7.29 24.48
N ARG A 130 -4.28 -6.26 23.89
CA ARG A 130 -4.43 -5.92 22.46
C ARG A 130 -3.09 -5.95 21.74
N LEU A 131 -3.09 -6.29 20.45
CA LEU A 131 -1.88 -6.21 19.63
C LEU A 131 -1.51 -4.75 19.35
N ALA A 132 -0.22 -4.48 19.40
CA ALA A 132 0.36 -3.20 19.06
C ALA A 132 1.66 -3.37 18.27
N GLN A 133 1.94 -2.40 17.41
CA GLN A 133 3.17 -2.31 16.63
C GLN A 133 3.83 -0.96 16.85
N VAL A 134 5.14 -0.86 16.57
CA VAL A 134 5.83 0.43 16.56
C VAL A 134 5.12 1.37 15.57
N ASN A 135 4.93 2.62 15.97
CA ASN A 135 4.37 3.63 15.09
C ASN A 135 5.42 4.02 14.05
N ALA A 136 5.29 3.50 12.84
CA ALA A 136 6.21 3.71 11.74
C ALA A 136 5.47 3.70 10.41
N ASP A 137 6.02 4.43 9.44
CA ASP A 137 5.53 4.47 8.07
C ASP A 137 6.30 3.47 7.21
N GLY A 138 5.54 2.67 6.44
CA GLY A 138 6.06 1.72 5.48
C GLY A 138 5.38 1.92 4.13
N GLY A 139 6.17 1.97 3.08
CA GLY A 139 5.70 2.11 1.70
C GLY A 139 6.29 1.02 0.81
N ASP A 140 5.52 0.59 -0.19
CA ASP A 140 6.01 -0.28 -1.25
C ASP A 140 5.56 0.30 -2.61
N MET A 141 6.54 0.75 -3.38
CA MET A 141 6.35 1.38 -4.69
C MET A 141 6.14 0.37 -5.82
N ARG A 142 6.22 -0.95 -5.52
CA ARG A 142 6.00 -2.01 -6.50
C ARG A 142 4.55 -2.07 -6.97
N GLN A 143 4.38 -2.08 -8.27
CA GLN A 143 3.09 -2.17 -8.94
C GLN A 143 2.69 -3.64 -9.15
N TRP A 144 2.44 -4.35 -8.06
CA TRP A 144 2.16 -5.80 -8.06
C TRP A 144 1.05 -6.23 -9.02
N GLY A 145 -0.01 -5.42 -9.16
CA GLY A 145 -1.11 -5.70 -10.09
C GLY A 145 -0.72 -5.66 -11.58
N ASN A 146 0.41 -5.00 -11.91
CA ASN A 146 0.97 -4.90 -13.25
C ASN A 146 2.13 -5.89 -13.48
N ALA A 147 2.35 -6.82 -12.54
CA ALA A 147 3.43 -7.80 -12.66
C ALA A 147 3.18 -8.77 -13.81
N GLN A 148 4.25 -9.20 -14.45
CA GLN A 148 4.24 -10.31 -15.40
C GLN A 148 4.78 -11.54 -14.70
N ALA A 149 4.05 -12.65 -14.78
CA ALA A 149 4.50 -13.92 -14.21
C ALA A 149 4.98 -14.87 -15.30
N THR A 150 6.06 -15.58 -15.00
CA THR A 150 6.58 -16.69 -15.80
C THR A 150 6.55 -17.94 -14.94
N PHE A 151 5.94 -19.02 -15.44
CA PHE A 151 5.98 -20.31 -14.78
C PHE A 151 7.43 -20.83 -14.76
N VAL A 152 7.91 -21.20 -13.57
CA VAL A 152 9.26 -21.75 -13.39
C VAL A 152 9.21 -23.27 -13.34
N LYS A 153 8.42 -23.81 -12.41
CA LYS A 153 8.28 -25.25 -12.18
C LYS A 153 7.09 -25.54 -11.27
N GLY A 154 6.71 -26.81 -11.17
CA GLY A 154 5.73 -27.27 -10.20
C GLY A 154 4.83 -28.36 -10.76
N ALA A 155 3.97 -28.87 -9.89
CA ALA A 155 3.01 -29.91 -10.16
C ALA A 155 1.56 -29.41 -10.01
N LYS A 156 0.61 -30.34 -9.88
CA LYS A 156 -0.83 -30.05 -9.71
C LYS A 156 -1.12 -29.20 -8.47
N TRP A 157 -0.43 -29.48 -7.36
CA TRP A 157 -0.74 -28.89 -6.04
C TRP A 157 0.28 -27.87 -5.56
N ASN A 158 1.39 -27.70 -6.29
CA ASN A 158 2.41 -26.71 -5.98
C ASN A 158 2.91 -26.09 -7.28
N LYS A 159 3.08 -24.78 -7.33
CA LYS A 159 3.63 -24.09 -8.50
C LYS A 159 4.57 -23.00 -8.06
N GLU A 160 5.62 -22.78 -8.82
CA GLU A 160 6.58 -21.71 -8.63
C GLU A 160 6.53 -20.79 -9.86
N TYR A 161 6.41 -19.49 -9.58
CA TYR A 161 6.39 -18.44 -10.58
C TYR A 161 7.47 -17.42 -10.25
N GLU A 162 8.05 -16.83 -11.30
CA GLU A 162 8.87 -15.64 -11.20
C GLU A 162 8.05 -14.44 -11.66
N LEU A 163 7.97 -13.41 -10.83
CA LEU A 163 7.20 -12.20 -11.09
C LEU A 163 8.17 -11.06 -11.40
N LYS A 164 8.04 -10.47 -12.59
CA LYS A 164 8.68 -9.22 -12.97
C LYS A 164 7.70 -8.07 -12.68
N ILE A 165 8.04 -7.25 -11.69
CA ILE A 165 7.14 -6.26 -11.10
C ILE A 165 7.64 -4.85 -11.43
N PRO A 166 6.86 -4.03 -12.14
CA PRO A 166 7.23 -2.64 -12.42
C PRO A 166 7.32 -1.80 -11.14
N MET A 167 8.24 -0.84 -11.15
CA MET A 167 8.45 0.17 -10.11
C MET A 167 8.78 1.52 -10.75
N GLY A 168 8.32 2.60 -10.13
CA GLY A 168 8.53 3.97 -10.63
C GLY A 168 7.54 4.38 -11.72
N ASP A 169 7.94 5.36 -12.52
CA ASP A 169 7.10 5.97 -13.54
C ASP A 169 6.86 5.07 -14.76
N LYS A 170 5.72 5.30 -15.43
CA LYS A 170 5.29 4.50 -16.59
C LYS A 170 6.20 4.65 -17.81
N THR A 171 6.92 5.76 -17.93
CA THR A 171 7.76 6.09 -19.09
C THR A 171 9.08 5.33 -19.08
N ASN A 172 9.68 5.13 -17.90
CA ASN A 172 10.93 4.38 -17.71
C ASN A 172 10.86 3.52 -16.44
N PRO A 173 10.07 2.44 -16.44
CA PRO A 173 9.93 1.61 -15.25
C PRO A 173 11.20 0.82 -14.97
N SER A 174 11.59 0.77 -13.69
CA SER A 174 12.51 -0.24 -13.18
C SER A 174 11.73 -1.49 -12.81
N PHE A 175 12.40 -2.65 -12.69
CA PHE A 175 11.72 -3.90 -12.39
C PHE A 175 12.36 -4.61 -11.20
N ALA A 176 11.51 -5.07 -10.29
CA ALA A 176 11.88 -6.05 -9.27
C ALA A 176 11.52 -7.45 -9.77
N THR A 177 12.35 -8.43 -9.45
CA THR A 177 12.08 -9.84 -9.75
C THR A 177 11.87 -10.60 -8.44
N VAL A 178 10.73 -11.27 -8.30
CA VAL A 178 10.36 -12.01 -7.08
C VAL A 178 9.90 -13.41 -7.45
N ARG A 179 10.53 -14.43 -6.86
CA ARG A 179 10.05 -15.81 -6.96
C ARG A 179 9.04 -16.11 -5.87
N VAL A 180 7.92 -16.71 -6.27
CA VAL A 180 6.84 -17.09 -5.37
C VAL A 180 6.47 -18.56 -5.56
N LYS A 181 6.31 -19.26 -4.45
CA LYS A 181 5.72 -20.61 -4.42
C LYS A 181 4.26 -20.49 -4.02
N LEU A 182 3.40 -21.18 -4.74
CA LEU A 182 1.97 -21.31 -4.49
C LEU A 182 1.67 -22.77 -4.14
N LEU A 183 0.81 -22.97 -3.14
CA LEU A 183 0.39 -24.28 -2.66
C LEU A 183 -1.13 -24.36 -2.67
N TYR A 184 -1.68 -25.43 -3.22
CA TYR A 184 -3.10 -25.74 -3.14
C TYR A 184 -3.39 -26.52 -1.86
N LEU A 185 -4.22 -25.95 -0.99
CA LEU A 185 -4.69 -26.60 0.22
C LEU A 185 -6.07 -27.22 -0.05
N LYS A 186 -6.20 -28.54 0.09
CA LYS A 186 -7.45 -29.26 -0.17
C LYS A 186 -8.62 -28.65 0.62
N GLY A 187 -9.73 -28.36 -0.05
CA GLY A 187 -10.92 -27.73 0.55
C GLY A 187 -10.82 -26.22 0.80
N ILE A 188 -9.62 -25.65 0.70
CA ILE A 188 -9.32 -24.24 1.02
C ILE A 188 -8.97 -23.43 -0.24
N GLY A 189 -8.20 -24.03 -1.16
CA GLY A 189 -7.74 -23.41 -2.39
C GLY A 189 -6.25 -23.02 -2.39
N TRP A 190 -5.84 -22.28 -3.41
CA TRP A 190 -4.46 -21.80 -3.57
C TRP A 190 -4.08 -20.76 -2.53
N ARG A 191 -2.83 -20.84 -2.03
CA ARG A 191 -2.21 -19.92 -1.08
C ARG A 191 -0.77 -19.65 -1.45
N VAL A 192 -0.27 -18.48 -1.06
CA VAL A 192 1.14 -18.11 -1.15
C VAL A 192 1.92 -18.84 -0.05
N ALA A 193 2.91 -19.61 -0.48
CA ALA A 193 3.79 -20.45 0.34
C ALA A 193 5.23 -19.88 0.40
N THR A 194 5.38 -18.58 0.15
CA THR A 194 6.66 -17.85 0.24
C THR A 194 6.43 -16.56 1.01
N VAL A 195 7.38 -16.21 1.89
CA VAL A 195 7.39 -14.89 2.53
C VAL A 195 7.79 -13.87 1.47
N ILE A 196 6.89 -12.92 1.19
CA ILE A 196 7.15 -11.81 0.27
C ILE A 196 7.77 -10.68 1.09
N LYS A 197 8.94 -10.21 0.66
CA LYS A 197 9.65 -9.06 1.25
C LYS A 197 9.59 -7.91 0.26
#